data_AF-A0A2V5ZJH7-F1
#
_entry.id   AF-A0A2V5ZJH7-F1
#
_cell.length_a   1.000
_cell.length_b   1.000
_cell.length_c   1.000
_cell.angle_alpha   90.00
_cell.angle_beta   90.00
_cell.angle_gamma   90.00
#
_symmetry.space_group_name_H-M   'P 1'
#
loop_
_entity.id
_entity.type
_entity.pdbx_description
1 polymer ?
#
loop_
_entity_poly.entity_id
_entity_poly.type
_entity_poly.pdbx_seq_one_letter_code
_entity_poly.pdbx_strand_id
1 'polypeptide(L)'
;MRKATNQSGFTLLEIMIVVSIIVILLGLAISKMGNPTGFAKATAVRADVQSIGTQLMQYEAMNGFYPTTEQGLGALVTQPSTEPRPNRWYPFFKEMPKDPWGLPYVYRCPGTKHPDRYDLFSAGPDRQPDTADDDWGE
;
A
#
# COMPACT_ATOMS: atom_id res chain seq x y z
N MET A 1 -70.29 2.46 7.05
CA MET A 1 -69.50 1.58 6.16
C MET A 1 -68.06 1.52 6.66
N ARG A 2 -67.58 0.38 7.15
CA ARG A 2 -66.18 0.21 7.59
C ARG A 2 -65.42 -0.58 6.52
N LYS A 3 -64.41 0.05 5.91
CA LYS A 3 -63.54 -0.56 4.89
C LYS A 3 -62.55 -1.46 5.63
N ALA A 4 -62.66 -2.78 5.48
CA ALA A 4 -61.67 -3.72 6.00
C ALA A 4 -60.38 -3.58 5.19
N THR A 5 -59.30 -3.16 5.84
CA THR A 5 -57.96 -3.14 5.26
C THR A 5 -57.47 -4.58 5.16
N ASN A 6 -57.26 -5.05 3.92
CA ASN A 6 -56.78 -6.39 3.65
C ASN A 6 -55.34 -6.52 4.17
N GLN A 7 -55.14 -7.27 5.25
CA GLN A 7 -53.81 -7.60 5.74
C GLN A 7 -53.26 -8.75 4.90
N SER A 8 -52.40 -8.41 3.93
CA SER A 8 -51.61 -9.38 3.17
C SER A 8 -50.51 -9.94 4.07
N GLY A 9 -50.69 -11.19 4.53
CA GLY A 9 -49.63 -11.95 5.19
C GLY A 9 -48.63 -12.50 4.17
N PHE A 10 -47.37 -12.63 4.59
CA PHE A 10 -46.31 -13.23 3.79
C PHE A 10 -46.59 -14.71 3.50
N THR A 11 -46.23 -15.17 2.30
CA THR A 11 -46.35 -16.58 1.93
C THR A 11 -45.12 -17.36 2.39
N LEU A 12 -45.28 -18.65 2.70
CA LEU A 12 -44.16 -19.53 3.05
C LEU A 12 -43.10 -19.59 1.94
N LEU A 13 -43.55 -19.54 0.68
CA LEU A 13 -42.70 -19.58 -0.50
C LEU A 13 -41.77 -18.36 -0.57
N GLU A 14 -42.26 -17.19 -0.20
CA GLU A 14 -41.50 -15.95 -0.18
C GLU A 14 -40.36 -16.00 0.84
N ILE A 15 -40.62 -16.53 2.03
CA ILE A 15 -39.58 -16.75 3.05
C ILE A 15 -38.57 -17.81 2.60
N MET A 16 -39.00 -18.88 1.92
CA MET A 16 -38.10 -19.91 1.39
C MET A 16 -37.13 -19.35 0.36
N ILE A 17 -37.60 -18.52 -0.58
CA ILE A 17 -36.76 -17.88 -1.60
C ILE A 17 -35.75 -16.94 -0.95
N VAL A 18 -36.16 -16.16 0.05
CA VAL A 18 -35.27 -15.22 0.75
C VAL A 18 -34.16 -15.96 1.48
N VAL A 19 -34.47 -17.02 2.24
CA VAL A 19 -33.47 -17.79 2.99
C VAL A 19 -32.48 -18.50 2.05
N SER A 20 -32.96 -19.04 0.92
CA SER A 20 -32.09 -19.71 -0.04
C SER A 20 -31.13 -18.75 -0.74
N ILE A 21 -31.57 -17.53 -1.09
CA ILE A 21 -30.67 -16.47 -1.62
C ILE A 21 -29.61 -16.10 -0.58
N ILE A 22 -29.98 -15.95 0.70
CA ILE A 22 -29.03 -15.61 1.77
C ILE A 22 -27.93 -16.68 1.90
N VAL A 23 -28.28 -17.97 1.86
CA VAL A 23 -27.30 -19.07 1.94
C VAL A 23 -26.30 -19.02 0.77
N ILE A 24 -26.78 -18.75 -0.46
CA ILE A 24 -25.92 -18.63 -1.65
C ILE A 24 -24.99 -17.42 -1.52
N LEU A 25 -25.51 -16.27 -1.11
CA LEU A 25 -24.72 -15.04 -0.94
C LEU A 25 -23.65 -15.18 0.15
N LEU A 26 -23.98 -15.85 1.26
CA LEU A 26 -23.00 -16.14 2.32
C LEU A 26 -21.87 -17.04 1.83
N GLY A 27 -22.15 -18.02 0.96
CA GLY A 27 -21.13 -18.88 0.36
C GLY A 27 -20.14 -18.13 -0.53
N LEU A 28 -20.57 -17.08 -1.21
CA LEU A 28 -19.72 -16.26 -2.09
C LEU A 28 -18.92 -15.18 -1.34
N ALA A 29 -19.37 -14.78 -0.15
CA ALA A 29 -18.76 -13.70 0.62
C ALA A 29 -17.37 -14.05 1.20
N ILE A 30 -16.97 -15.33 1.22
CA ILE A 30 -15.76 -15.80 1.90
C ILE A 30 -14.49 -15.60 1.04
N SER A 31 -14.62 -15.45 -0.27
CA SER A 31 -13.47 -15.61 -1.17
C SER A 31 -12.75 -14.30 -1.51
N LYS A 32 -12.17 -13.62 -0.50
CA LYS A 32 -11.13 -12.59 -0.70
C LYS A 32 -10.19 -12.46 0.51
N MET A 33 -9.46 -13.51 0.85
CA MET A 33 -8.31 -13.43 1.77
C MET A 33 -7.21 -14.42 1.35
N GLY A 34 -6.83 -14.42 0.08
CA GLY A 34 -5.60 -15.08 -0.33
C GLY A 34 -4.43 -14.22 0.15
N ASN A 35 -3.86 -14.52 1.32
CA ASN A 35 -2.58 -13.94 1.70
C ASN A 35 -1.58 -14.22 0.55
N PRO A 36 -1.00 -13.20 -0.10
CA PRO A 36 -0.03 -13.44 -1.16
C PRO A 36 1.07 -14.35 -0.60
N THR A 37 1.42 -15.38 -1.38
CA THR A 37 2.50 -16.31 -1.03
C THR A 37 3.81 -15.55 -0.84
N GLY A 38 4.80 -16.13 -0.15
CA GLY A 38 6.09 -15.47 0.09
C GLY A 38 6.74 -14.92 -1.20
N PHE A 39 6.64 -15.68 -2.30
CA PHE A 39 7.13 -15.26 -3.62
C PHE A 39 6.40 -14.02 -4.17
N ALA A 40 5.07 -13.96 -4.04
CA ALA A 40 4.28 -12.82 -4.49
C ALA A 40 4.60 -11.55 -3.68
N LYS A 41 4.86 -11.69 -2.38
CA LYS A 41 5.28 -10.57 -1.52
C LYS A 41 6.65 -10.03 -1.94
N ALA A 42 7.65 -10.90 -2.09
CA ALA A 42 8.98 -10.50 -2.54
C ALA A 42 8.94 -9.82 -3.93
N THR A 43 8.12 -10.35 -4.85
CA THR A 43 7.93 -9.75 -6.17
C THR A 43 7.30 -8.35 -6.09
N ALA A 44 6.33 -8.15 -5.19
CA ALA A 44 5.74 -6.84 -4.96
C ALA A 44 6.75 -5.85 -4.37
N VAL A 45 7.53 -6.26 -3.36
CA VAL A 45 8.60 -5.43 -2.79
C VAL A 45 9.59 -5.01 -3.87
N ARG A 46 10.07 -5.95 -4.68
CA ARG A 46 10.97 -5.66 -5.80
C ARG A 46 10.39 -4.64 -6.78
N ALA A 47 9.13 -4.80 -7.17
CA ALA A 47 8.49 -3.86 -8.08
C ALA A 47 8.38 -2.46 -7.49
N ASP A 48 8.00 -2.35 -6.21
CA ASP A 48 7.87 -1.09 -5.50
C ASP A 48 9.22 -0.40 -5.29
N VAL A 49 10.24 -1.13 -4.82
CA VAL A 49 11.61 -0.60 -4.63
C VAL A 49 12.18 -0.08 -5.94
N GLN A 50 12.01 -0.80 -7.04
CA GLN A 50 12.44 -0.33 -8.37
C GLN A 50 11.69 0.93 -8.82
N SER A 51 10.38 0.98 -8.59
CA SER A 51 9.53 2.12 -8.93
C SER A 51 9.93 3.37 -8.12
N ILE A 52 10.05 3.22 -6.79
CA ILE A 52 10.48 4.29 -5.89
C ILE A 52 11.89 4.76 -6.25
N GLY A 53 12.82 3.82 -6.45
CA GLY A 53 14.20 4.13 -6.85
C GLY A 53 14.28 4.91 -8.16
N THR A 54 13.42 4.61 -9.13
CA THR A 54 13.33 5.37 -10.39
C THR A 54 12.91 6.82 -10.14
N GLN A 55 11.93 7.05 -9.27
CA GLN A 55 11.50 8.42 -8.92
C GLN A 55 12.54 9.17 -8.08
N LEU A 56 13.25 8.48 -7.20
CA LEU A 56 14.37 9.06 -6.45
C LEU A 56 15.49 9.51 -7.39
N MET A 57 15.88 8.68 -8.35
CA MET A 57 16.88 9.05 -9.37
C MET A 57 16.43 10.25 -10.18
N GLN A 58 15.14 10.33 -10.52
CA GLN A 58 14.61 11.47 -11.24
C GLN A 58 14.60 12.75 -10.39
N TYR A 59 14.26 12.64 -9.10
CA TYR A 59 14.33 13.74 -8.15
C TYR A 59 15.76 14.29 -8.06
N GLU A 60 16.75 13.41 -7.92
CA GLU A 60 18.17 13.76 -7.90
C GLU A 60 18.58 14.42 -9.22
N ALA A 61 18.24 13.85 -10.38
CA ALA A 61 18.59 14.41 -11.68
C ALA A 61 18.08 15.85 -11.88
N MET A 62 16.98 16.22 -11.22
CA MET A 62 16.38 17.55 -11.33
C MET A 62 16.89 18.56 -10.30
N ASN A 63 17.27 18.09 -9.11
CA ASN A 63 17.60 18.95 -7.97
C ASN A 63 19.09 18.88 -7.57
N GLY A 64 19.81 17.86 -8.03
CA GLY A 64 21.21 17.59 -7.72
C GLY A 64 21.44 16.83 -6.40
N PHE A 65 20.37 16.43 -5.71
CA PHE A 65 20.43 15.72 -4.43
C PHE A 65 19.19 14.84 -4.24
N TYR A 66 19.32 13.75 -3.49
CA TYR A 66 18.19 12.96 -3.00
C TYR A 66 17.50 13.64 -1.80
N PRO A 67 16.21 13.34 -1.54
CA PRO A 67 15.56 13.79 -0.30
C PRO A 67 16.34 13.34 0.93
N THR A 68 16.39 14.16 1.98
CA THR A 68 17.05 13.76 3.24
C THR A 68 16.23 12.71 3.99
N THR A 69 16.84 12.00 4.95
CA THR A 69 16.09 11.08 5.83
C THR A 69 14.94 11.78 6.58
N GLU A 70 15.10 13.05 6.95
CA GLU A 70 14.05 13.84 7.61
C GLU A 70 12.89 14.17 6.68
N GLN A 71 13.18 14.43 5.39
CA GLN A 71 12.17 14.63 4.37
C GLN A 71 11.47 13.31 3.99
N GLY A 72 12.26 12.23 3.97
CA GLY A 72 11.82 10.87 3.65
C GLY A 72 11.22 10.72 2.24
N LEU A 73 10.55 9.59 2.02
CA LEU A 73 9.82 9.33 0.77
C LEU A 73 8.60 10.24 0.57
N GLY A 74 8.15 10.93 1.63
CA GLY A 74 7.10 11.93 1.55
C GLY A 74 7.43 13.07 0.59
N ALA A 75 8.73 13.38 0.40
CA ALA A 75 9.21 14.37 -0.56
C ALA A 75 8.86 14.06 -2.03
N LEU A 76 8.53 12.79 -2.34
CA LEU A 76 8.10 12.37 -3.68
C LEU A 76 6.60 12.61 -3.92
N VAL A 77 5.80 12.74 -2.86
CA VAL A 77 4.34 13.00 -2.96
C VAL A 77 4.04 14.48 -2.77
N THR A 78 4.69 15.10 -1.80
CA THR A 78 4.50 16.51 -1.43
C THR A 78 5.82 17.25 -1.42
N GLN A 79 5.82 18.48 -1.92
CA GLN A 79 7.03 19.29 -1.95
C GLN A 79 7.53 19.55 -0.52
N PRO A 80 8.78 19.18 -0.18
CA PRO A 80 9.32 19.41 1.14
C PRO A 80 9.53 20.91 1.39
N SER A 81 9.21 21.35 2.60
CA SER A 81 9.40 22.73 3.06
C SER A 81 10.70 22.93 3.84
N THR A 82 11.36 21.85 4.24
CA THR A 82 12.65 21.83 4.94
C THR A 82 13.81 21.93 3.94
N GLU A 83 14.96 22.44 4.40
CA GLU A 83 16.17 22.47 3.59
C GLU A 83 16.81 21.06 3.51
N PRO A 84 17.38 20.67 2.36
CA PRO A 84 17.46 21.41 1.10
C PRO A 84 16.12 21.40 0.34
N ARG A 85 15.68 22.58 -0.12
CA ARG A 85 14.43 22.71 -0.88
C ARG A 85 14.67 22.43 -2.37
N PRO A 86 13.85 21.57 -3.02
CA PRO A 86 13.99 21.30 -4.43
C PRO A 86 13.61 22.53 -5.27
N ASN A 87 14.50 22.91 -6.18
CA ASN A 87 14.27 24.00 -7.13
C ASN A 87 13.26 23.62 -8.22
N ARG A 88 13.25 22.34 -8.62
CA ARG A 88 12.33 21.80 -9.63
C ARG A 88 11.63 20.59 -9.05
N TRP A 89 10.38 20.80 -8.63
CA TRP A 89 9.56 19.77 -8.01
C TRP A 89 8.24 19.61 -8.75
N TYR A 90 7.79 18.37 -8.88
CA TYR A 90 6.46 17.98 -9.29
C TYR A 90 6.08 16.72 -8.48
N PRO A 91 4.79 16.33 -8.41
CA PRO A 91 4.41 15.11 -7.69
C PRO A 91 4.92 13.86 -8.43
N PHE A 92 6.04 13.30 -7.95
CA PHE A 92 6.67 12.08 -8.49
C PHE A 92 5.82 10.84 -8.22
N PHE A 93 5.04 10.86 -7.14
CA PHE A 93 4.04 9.87 -6.80
C PHE A 93 2.71 10.52 -6.45
N LYS A 94 1.61 9.82 -6.74
CA LYS A 94 0.28 10.19 -6.24
C LYS A 94 0.12 9.86 -4.76
N GLU A 95 0.61 8.70 -4.35
CA GLU A 95 0.61 8.19 -2.99
C GLU A 95 1.78 7.22 -2.85
N MET A 96 2.37 7.12 -1.67
CA MET A 96 3.43 6.15 -1.41
C MET A 96 2.83 4.73 -1.29
N PRO A 97 3.35 3.74 -2.03
CA PRO A 97 2.97 2.36 -1.80
C PRO A 97 3.41 1.91 -0.41
N LYS A 98 2.66 0.96 0.15
CA LYS A 98 3.04 0.24 1.36
C LYS A 98 3.54 -1.13 0.98
N ASP A 99 4.44 -1.66 1.77
CA ASP A 99 4.95 -3.01 1.58
C ASP A 99 3.84 -4.07 1.78
N PRO A 100 4.08 -5.33 1.40
CA PRO A 100 3.10 -6.41 1.53
C PRO A 100 2.67 -6.75 2.97
N TRP A 101 3.34 -6.19 3.98
CA TRP A 101 3.02 -6.36 5.40
C TRP A 101 2.31 -5.14 6.00
N GLY A 102 2.08 -4.11 5.18
CA GLY A 102 1.31 -2.91 5.49
C GLY A 102 2.15 -1.76 6.07
N LEU A 103 3.47 -1.87 6.04
CA LEU A 103 4.39 -0.84 6.52
C LEU A 103 4.86 0.08 5.38
N PRO A 104 5.22 1.33 5.70
CA PRO A 104 5.94 2.17 4.75
C PRO A 104 7.33 1.60 4.49
N TYR A 105 7.83 1.78 3.27
CA TYR A 105 9.22 1.49 2.93
C TYR A 105 10.18 2.35 3.76
N VAL A 106 11.29 1.75 4.15
CA VAL A 106 12.35 2.40 4.92
C VAL A 106 13.30 3.07 3.94
N TYR A 107 13.55 4.36 4.17
CA TYR A 107 14.44 5.16 3.35
C TYR A 107 15.43 5.93 4.22
N ARG A 108 16.71 5.91 3.84
CA ARG A 108 17.78 6.66 4.53
C ARG A 108 18.75 7.27 3.53
N CYS A 109 19.04 8.55 3.67
CA CYS A 109 20.02 9.26 2.87
C CYS A 109 20.81 10.25 3.75
N PRO A 110 22.14 10.07 3.92
CA PRO A 110 22.96 8.99 3.35
C PRO A 110 22.59 7.60 3.92
N GLY A 111 22.83 6.55 3.12
CA GLY A 111 22.57 5.16 3.50
C GLY A 111 23.48 4.68 4.62
N THR A 112 22.98 3.74 5.42
CA THR A 112 23.75 2.99 6.43
C THR A 112 24.53 1.86 5.79
N LYS A 113 23.91 1.09 4.89
CA LYS A 113 24.59 0.03 4.12
C LYS A 113 25.29 0.58 2.88
N HIS A 114 24.72 1.62 2.26
CA HIS A 114 25.31 2.30 1.10
C HIS A 114 25.61 3.78 1.42
N PRO A 115 26.77 4.09 2.03
CA PRO A 115 27.12 5.47 2.40
C PRO A 115 27.26 6.41 1.20
N ASP A 116 27.54 5.87 0.02
CA ASP A 116 27.65 6.61 -1.23
C ASP A 116 26.28 6.96 -1.85
N ARG A 117 25.18 6.39 -1.35
CA ARG A 117 23.83 6.50 -1.91
C ARG A 117 22.77 6.57 -0.81
N TYR A 118 21.54 6.19 -1.14
CA TYR A 118 20.47 5.97 -0.19
C TYR A 118 20.27 4.46 0.05
N ASP A 119 19.74 4.13 1.22
CA ASP A 119 19.16 2.81 1.50
C ASP A 119 17.65 2.88 1.26
N LEU A 120 17.09 1.87 0.60
CA LEU A 120 15.65 1.70 0.38
C LEU A 120 15.29 0.22 0.46
N PHE A 121 14.45 -0.14 1.43
CA PHE A 121 14.06 -1.55 1.68
C PHE A 121 12.73 -1.64 2.43
N SER A 122 12.12 -2.83 2.46
CA SER A 122 11.00 -3.17 3.33
C SER A 122 11.51 -3.84 4.60
N ALA A 123 10.89 -3.52 5.75
CA ALA A 123 11.17 -4.15 7.04
C ALA A 123 10.64 -5.60 7.15
N GLY A 124 10.14 -6.17 6.05
CA GLY A 124 9.82 -7.58 5.99
C GLY A 124 8.67 -8.05 6.90
N PRO A 125 8.54 -9.37 7.06
CA PRO A 125 7.54 -9.99 7.92
C PRO A 125 7.60 -9.60 9.40
N ASP A 126 8.79 -9.39 9.96
CA ASP A 126 8.98 -9.14 11.39
C ASP A 126 8.65 -7.69 11.80
N ARG A 127 8.47 -6.82 10.81
CA ARG A 127 8.09 -5.41 10.95
C ARG A 127 9.15 -4.55 11.66
N GLN A 128 10.38 -5.03 11.72
CA GLN A 128 11.48 -4.37 12.38
C GLN A 128 12.56 -4.09 11.34
N PRO A 129 12.94 -2.83 11.11
CA PRO A 129 14.04 -2.54 10.20
C PRO A 129 15.38 -2.99 10.79
N ASP A 130 16.37 -3.21 9.92
CA ASP A 130 17.75 -3.59 10.25
C ASP A 130 17.91 -5.02 10.79
N THR A 131 17.02 -5.91 10.37
CA THR A 131 17.01 -7.34 10.72
C THR A 131 17.37 -8.19 9.49
N ALA A 132 17.37 -9.51 9.66
CA ALA A 132 17.79 -10.44 8.61
C ALA A 132 16.73 -10.66 7.52
N ASP A 133 15.48 -10.27 7.76
CA ASP A 133 14.35 -10.43 6.85
C ASP A 133 14.00 -9.15 6.07
N ASP A 134 14.78 -8.08 6.25
CA ASP A 134 14.73 -6.88 5.41
C ASP A 134 14.85 -7.24 3.93
N ASP A 135 13.87 -6.82 3.13
CA ASP A 135 13.81 -7.07 1.69
C ASP A 135 14.24 -5.81 0.92
N TRP A 136 15.40 -5.92 0.26
CA TRP A 136 16.05 -4.85 -0.51
C TRP A 136 15.57 -4.77 -1.96
N GLY A 137 14.62 -5.62 -2.36
CA GLY A 137 14.04 -5.62 -3.70
C GLY A 137 14.96 -6.17 -4.79
N GLU A 138 15.86 -7.08 -4.45
CA GLU A 138 16.78 -7.75 -5.40
C GLU A 138 16.16 -8.91 -6.19
#